data_AF-A0A7Y5K1A2-F1
#
_entry.id   AF-A0A7Y5K1A2-F1
#
_cell.length_a   1.000
_cell.length_b   1.000
_cell.length_c   1.000
_cell.angle_alpha   90.00
_cell.angle_beta   90.00
_cell.angle_gamma   90.00
#
_symmetry.space_group_name_H-M   'P 1'
#
loop_
_entity.id
_entity.type
_entity.pdbx_description
1 polymer ?
#
loop_
_entity_poly.entity_id
_entity_poly.type
_entity_poly.pdbx_seq_one_letter_code
_entity_poly.pdbx_strand_id
1 'polypeptide(L)'
;MTTDAEHVTRLPGGAELTLRVPTTRDIESLVLLPRIRSAERLAAVRPLLFFKMVARVDGAPITIEQADAWAADPAISTALLPRLQSFLDSGRRAGIAYAQCPGCRAWEARLDVAALGMALGAQLPPLFEGEALAIPMLSHPLRRGHRPHGVPTTSRLRASLPSAVRGIDAPVREPVVGDIEPVPQSVPAGAAPVLPGRREVAAWAEWAPPDAPRPAGRDHWRHELPAFHAVLRLSLALDPDGLGDPALVERMPAIDFWFLDALYWLTHAVDVNDPAPLAIRCGLCGAAFLPVR
;
A
#
# COMPACT_ATOMS: atom_id res chain seq x y z
N MET A 1 27.89 7.47 -1.11
CA MET A 1 26.71 7.24 -1.97
C MET A 1 25.48 7.43 -1.11
N THR A 2 24.93 8.63 -1.12
CA THR A 2 23.65 8.96 -0.47
C THR A 2 22.53 8.38 -1.32
N THR A 3 21.86 7.36 -0.80
CA THR A 3 20.67 6.75 -1.38
C THR A 3 19.49 7.72 -1.24
N ASP A 4 18.71 7.93 -2.31
CA ASP A 4 17.58 8.87 -2.43
C ASP A 4 16.35 8.54 -1.53
N ALA A 5 16.58 7.96 -0.34
CA ALA A 5 15.56 7.70 0.66
C ALA A 5 15.28 8.90 1.57
N GLU A 6 16.08 9.97 1.46
CA GLU A 6 16.05 11.12 2.35
C GLU A 6 15.52 12.39 1.65
N HIS A 7 14.64 13.15 2.33
CA HIS A 7 14.11 14.43 1.81
C HIS A 7 14.27 15.54 2.84
N VAL A 8 14.83 16.67 2.42
CA VAL A 8 15.08 17.81 3.30
C VAL A 8 13.92 18.80 3.27
N THR A 9 13.39 19.17 4.44
CA THR A 9 12.35 20.20 4.62
C THR A 9 12.63 21.05 5.86
N ARG A 10 11.85 22.10 6.11
CA ARG A 10 12.01 22.97 7.30
C ARG A 10 10.73 23.12 8.09
N LEU A 11 10.85 23.10 9.42
CA LEU A 11 9.74 23.38 10.35
C LEU A 11 9.56 24.89 10.61
N PRO A 12 8.38 25.29 11.13
CA PRO A 12 8.24 26.59 11.80
C PRO A 12 9.30 26.71 12.90
N GLY A 13 10.08 27.79 12.89
CA GLY A 13 11.23 27.97 13.80
C GLY A 13 12.60 27.69 13.18
N GLY A 14 12.65 27.18 11.94
CA GLY A 14 13.88 27.13 11.13
C GLY A 14 14.66 25.82 11.18
N ALA A 15 14.26 24.87 12.03
CA ALA A 15 14.89 23.55 12.11
C ALA A 15 14.81 22.81 10.76
N GLU A 16 15.94 22.29 10.31
CA GLU A 16 16.06 21.49 9.10
C GLU A 16 15.77 20.03 9.41
N LEU A 17 14.84 19.44 8.66
CA LEU A 17 14.42 18.06 8.79
C LEU A 17 14.93 17.24 7.62
N THR A 18 15.48 16.08 7.90
CA THR A 18 15.66 15.04 6.90
C THR A 18 14.61 13.96 7.16
N LEU A 19 13.64 13.82 6.27
CA LEU A 19 12.64 12.75 6.29
C LEU A 19 13.24 11.49 5.67
N ARG A 20 12.77 10.31 6.10
CA ARG A 20 13.12 9.01 5.50
C ARG A 20 11.89 8.21 5.15
N VAL A 21 12.01 7.35 4.15
CA VAL A 21 11.00 6.32 3.87
C VAL A 21 11.14 5.17 4.88
N PRO A 22 10.15 4.94 5.77
CA PRO A 22 10.18 3.81 6.68
C PRO A 22 9.92 2.49 5.94
N THR A 23 10.23 1.35 6.56
CA THR A 23 9.76 0.05 6.06
C THR A 23 8.27 -0.14 6.37
N THR A 24 7.61 -1.07 5.69
CA THR A 24 6.23 -1.46 6.02
C THR A 24 6.12 -1.91 7.48
N ARG A 25 7.10 -2.67 7.97
CA ARG A 25 7.16 -3.12 9.36
C ARG A 25 7.18 -1.97 10.37
N ASP A 26 7.89 -0.90 10.04
CA ASP A 26 8.01 0.26 10.93
C ASP A 26 6.68 0.99 11.15
N ILE A 27 5.72 0.86 10.23
CA ILE A 27 4.48 1.64 10.23
C ILE A 27 3.21 0.82 10.47
N GLU A 28 3.24 -0.51 10.30
CA GLU A 28 2.03 -1.33 10.37
C GLU A 28 1.34 -1.29 11.73
N SER A 29 2.12 -1.23 12.82
CA SER A 29 1.59 -1.11 14.19
C SER A 29 1.04 0.28 14.50
N LEU A 30 1.31 1.26 13.63
CA LEU A 30 0.82 2.64 13.76
C LEU A 30 -0.54 2.82 13.05
N VAL A 31 -1.02 1.82 12.30
CA VAL A 31 -2.35 1.84 11.67
C VAL A 31 -3.41 1.49 12.71
N LEU A 32 -4.16 2.51 13.13
CA LEU A 32 -5.23 2.36 14.13
C LEU A 32 -6.58 2.12 13.46
N LEU A 33 -7.32 1.11 13.94
CA LEU A 33 -8.73 0.88 13.59
C LEU A 33 -9.60 2.09 13.97
N PRO A 34 -10.66 2.44 13.22
CA PRO A 34 -11.41 3.66 13.47
C PRO A 34 -12.05 3.68 14.87
N ARG A 35 -12.52 2.52 15.34
CA ARG A 35 -13.13 2.33 16.66
C ARG A 35 -12.18 2.57 17.85
N ILE A 36 -10.87 2.57 17.64
CA ILE A 36 -9.86 2.80 18.70
C ILE A 36 -9.08 4.11 18.50
N ARG A 37 -9.45 4.94 17.52
CA ARG A 37 -8.83 6.25 17.29
C ARG A 37 -9.37 7.29 18.28
N SER A 38 -8.97 7.16 19.55
CA SER A 38 -9.15 8.22 20.54
C SER A 38 -8.00 9.23 20.46
N ALA A 39 -8.22 10.44 20.96
CA ALA A 39 -7.17 11.47 21.06
C ALA A 39 -5.95 10.95 21.85
N GLU A 40 -6.19 10.17 22.91
CA GLU A 40 -5.14 9.54 23.71
C GLU A 40 -4.32 8.53 22.88
N ARG A 41 -4.99 7.67 22.09
CA ARG A 41 -4.29 6.68 21.25
C ARG A 41 -3.52 7.34 20.12
N LEU A 42 -4.06 8.40 19.52
CA LEU A 42 -3.36 9.20 18.51
C LEU A 42 -2.13 9.88 19.11
N ALA A 43 -2.27 10.48 20.29
CA ALA A 43 -1.15 11.09 21.01
C ALA A 43 -0.05 10.08 21.37
N ALA A 44 -0.42 8.84 21.73
CA ALA A 44 0.54 7.78 22.03
C ALA A 44 1.30 7.25 20.80
N VAL A 45 0.68 7.25 19.63
CA VAL A 45 1.28 6.75 18.38
C VAL A 45 2.09 7.82 17.65
N ARG A 46 1.74 9.10 17.82
CA ARG A 46 2.36 10.22 17.10
C ARG A 46 3.88 10.34 17.30
N PRO A 47 4.47 10.20 18.50
CA PRO A 47 5.92 10.21 18.66
C PRO A 47 6.59 9.11 17.86
N LEU A 48 6.02 7.90 17.87
CA LEU A 48 6.54 6.77 17.09
C LEU A 48 6.48 7.06 15.59
N LEU A 49 5.37 7.63 15.11
CA LEU A 49 5.25 8.05 13.71
C LEU A 49 6.38 9.03 13.32
N PHE A 50 6.60 10.07 14.13
CA PHE A 50 7.65 11.07 13.86
C PHE A 50 9.04 10.44 13.92
N PHE A 51 9.32 9.65 14.95
CA PHE A 51 10.60 8.94 15.10
C PHE A 51 10.88 8.00 13.93
N LYS A 52 9.86 7.32 13.38
CA LYS A 52 10.03 6.41 12.25
C LYS A 52 10.20 7.15 10.91
N MET A 53 9.58 8.32 10.74
CA MET A 53 9.60 9.04 9.45
C MET A 53 10.63 10.18 9.37
N VAL A 54 11.14 10.67 10.48
CA VAL A 54 12.22 11.66 10.51
C VAL A 54 13.54 10.92 10.75
N ALA A 55 14.51 11.12 9.89
CA ALA A 55 15.86 10.59 10.07
C ALA A 55 16.70 11.53 10.94
N ARG A 56 16.68 12.84 10.61
CA ARG A 56 17.55 13.84 11.24
C ARG A 56 16.86 15.18 11.46
N VAL A 57 17.36 15.89 12.47
CA VAL A 57 17.04 17.28 12.81
C VAL A 57 18.36 18.04 12.89
N ASP A 58 18.50 19.09 12.08
CA ASP A 58 19.73 19.90 12.01
C ASP A 58 21.01 19.05 11.84
N GLY A 59 20.91 17.99 11.03
CA GLY A 59 21.98 17.05 10.73
C GLY A 59 22.20 15.93 11.76
N ALA A 60 21.60 16.00 12.94
CA ALA A 60 21.70 14.98 14.00
C ALA A 60 20.53 13.98 13.94
N PRO A 61 20.73 12.68 14.25
CA PRO A 61 19.62 11.72 14.31
C PRO A 61 18.55 12.13 15.31
N ILE A 62 17.27 11.98 14.96
CA ILE A 62 16.17 12.23 15.89
C ILE A 62 16.18 11.19 17.03
N THR A 63 15.92 11.64 18.25
CA THR A 63 15.70 10.75 19.40
C THR A 63 14.21 10.57 19.69
N ILE A 64 13.86 9.53 20.48
CA ILE A 64 12.46 9.33 20.86
C ILE A 64 11.95 10.47 21.76
N GLU A 65 12.80 11.00 22.63
CA GLU A 65 12.47 12.13 23.51
C GLU A 65 12.19 13.41 22.71
N GLN A 66 12.93 13.64 21.62
CA GLN A 66 12.65 14.75 20.70
C GLN A 66 11.32 14.54 19.97
N ALA A 67 11.05 13.32 19.51
CA ALA A 67 9.79 13.00 18.85
C ALA A 67 8.59 13.15 19.80
N ASP A 68 8.75 12.78 21.08
CA ASP A 68 7.76 13.00 22.14
C ASP A 68 7.50 14.50 22.35
N ALA A 69 8.56 15.30 22.47
CA ALA A 69 8.45 16.75 22.62
C ALA A 69 7.72 17.40 21.42
N TRP A 70 8.02 16.96 20.19
CA TRP A 70 7.35 17.45 18.98
C TRP A 70 5.91 17.00 18.87
N ALA A 71 5.60 15.77 19.29
CA ALA A 71 4.23 15.27 19.32
C ALA A 71 3.38 16.03 20.36
N ALA A 72 4.00 16.52 21.44
CA ALA A 72 3.36 17.36 22.45
C ALA A 72 3.21 18.83 22.04
N ASP A 73 4.00 19.33 21.07
CA ASP A 73 3.90 20.68 20.52
C ASP A 73 2.87 20.73 19.35
N PRO A 74 1.71 21.39 19.53
CA PRO A 74 0.69 21.45 18.48
C PRO A 74 1.15 22.18 17.22
N ALA A 75 2.02 23.19 17.33
CA ALA A 75 2.51 23.96 16.19
C ALA A 75 3.43 23.11 15.31
N ILE A 76 4.32 22.33 15.93
CA ILE A 76 5.19 21.39 15.22
C ILE A 76 4.36 20.26 14.61
N SER A 77 3.48 19.63 15.40
CA SER A 77 2.65 18.50 14.93
C SER A 77 1.77 18.89 13.74
N THR A 78 1.10 20.05 13.80
CA THR A 78 0.25 20.57 12.72
C THR A 78 1.05 20.87 11.45
N ALA A 79 2.30 21.30 11.60
CA ALA A 79 3.18 21.57 10.47
C ALA A 79 3.80 20.29 9.87
N LEU A 80 4.12 19.29 10.69
CA LEU A 80 4.85 18.11 10.28
C LEU A 80 3.96 17.11 9.54
N LEU A 81 2.73 16.85 10.01
CA LEU A 81 1.85 15.84 9.41
C LEU A 81 1.59 16.05 7.90
N PRO A 82 1.23 17.26 7.41
CA PRO A 82 1.05 17.49 5.98
C PRO A 82 2.33 17.28 5.16
N ARG A 83 3.51 17.55 5.76
CA ARG A 83 4.81 17.31 5.11
C ARG A 83 5.10 15.83 4.98
N LEU A 84 4.85 15.05 6.04
CA LEU A 84 4.97 13.58 6.01
C LEU A 84 4.03 12.97 4.97
N GLN A 85 2.78 13.42 4.93
CA GLN A 85 1.81 12.99 3.93
C GLN A 85 2.30 13.33 2.52
N SER A 86 2.70 14.57 2.25
CA SER A 86 3.18 15.00 0.93
C SER A 86 4.42 14.21 0.48
N PHE A 87 5.36 13.96 1.40
CA PHE A 87 6.56 13.17 1.14
C PHE A 87 6.21 11.73 0.74
N LEU A 88 5.34 11.06 1.49
CA LEU A 88 4.92 9.69 1.18
C LEU A 88 4.04 9.61 -0.08
N ASP A 89 3.15 10.58 -0.31
CA ASP A 89 2.32 10.62 -1.51
C ASP A 89 3.17 10.84 -2.77
N SER A 90 4.15 11.75 -2.72
CA SER A 90 5.14 11.91 -3.78
C SER A 90 5.94 10.62 -3.99
N GLY A 91 6.35 9.98 -2.89
CA GLY A 91 6.97 8.66 -2.84
C GLY A 91 6.20 7.63 -3.64
N ARG A 92 4.99 7.33 -3.20
CA ARG A 92 4.05 6.38 -3.81
C ARG A 92 3.82 6.65 -5.30
N ARG A 93 3.66 7.91 -5.69
CA ARG A 93 3.37 8.30 -7.10
C ARG A 93 4.53 8.05 -8.06
N ALA A 94 5.74 7.81 -7.57
CA ALA A 94 6.88 7.51 -8.43
C ALA A 94 6.81 6.11 -9.08
N GLY A 95 6.02 5.19 -8.52
CA GLY A 95 5.86 3.85 -9.06
C GLY A 95 5.18 3.84 -10.43
N ILE A 96 5.52 2.85 -11.24
CA ILE A 96 5.00 2.70 -12.60
C ILE A 96 4.34 1.33 -12.73
N ALA A 97 3.13 1.28 -13.27
CA ALA A 97 2.46 0.02 -13.58
C ALA A 97 2.52 -0.27 -15.09
N TYR A 98 2.45 -1.55 -15.43
CA TYR A 98 2.51 -2.06 -16.79
C TYR A 98 1.40 -3.08 -16.99
N ALA A 99 0.55 -2.86 -17.99
CA ALA A 99 -0.50 -3.80 -18.38
C ALA A 99 -0.16 -4.48 -19.70
N GLN A 100 -0.03 -5.80 -19.66
CA GLN A 100 0.29 -6.62 -20.82
C GLN A 100 -0.93 -6.84 -21.72
N CYS A 101 -0.72 -6.67 -23.04
CA CYS A 101 -1.75 -6.96 -24.02
C CYS A 101 -2.19 -8.43 -23.96
N PRO A 102 -3.50 -8.73 -23.81
CA PRO A 102 -3.99 -10.10 -23.71
C PRO A 102 -3.90 -10.90 -25.01
N GLY A 103 -3.87 -10.21 -26.16
CA GLY A 103 -3.80 -10.84 -27.48
C GLY A 103 -2.40 -11.35 -27.81
N CYS A 104 -1.42 -10.45 -27.94
CA CYS A 104 -0.06 -10.82 -28.37
C CYS A 104 0.88 -11.16 -27.21
N ARG A 105 0.59 -10.72 -25.98
CA ARG A 105 1.44 -10.89 -24.78
C ARG A 105 2.88 -10.37 -24.89
N ALA A 106 3.22 -9.68 -25.98
CA ALA A 106 4.55 -9.16 -26.27
C ALA A 106 4.67 -7.65 -26.06
N TRP A 107 3.57 -6.97 -25.71
CA TRP A 107 3.51 -5.53 -25.52
C TRP A 107 2.92 -5.18 -24.16
N GLU A 108 3.51 -4.19 -23.48
CA GLU A 108 3.03 -3.64 -22.23
C GLU A 108 2.68 -2.16 -22.39
N ALA A 109 1.50 -1.76 -21.92
CA ALA A 109 1.13 -0.37 -21.75
C ALA A 109 1.70 0.15 -20.42
N ARG A 110 2.44 1.25 -20.47
CA ARG A 110 2.81 1.99 -19.26
C ARG A 110 1.59 2.72 -18.70
N LEU A 111 1.37 2.62 -17.39
CA LEU A 111 0.25 3.21 -16.67
C LEU A 111 0.74 4.13 -15.56
N ASP A 112 0.11 5.28 -15.46
CA ASP A 112 0.14 6.12 -14.26
C ASP A 112 -1.05 5.74 -13.36
N VAL A 113 -0.77 5.39 -12.10
CA VAL A 113 -1.77 4.86 -11.17
C VAL A 113 -2.80 5.93 -10.77
N ALA A 114 -2.42 7.21 -10.73
CA ALA A 114 -3.36 8.29 -10.46
C ALA A 114 -4.26 8.56 -11.68
N ALA A 115 -3.71 8.52 -12.89
CA ALA A 115 -4.50 8.64 -14.12
C ALA A 115 -5.48 7.46 -14.27
N LEU A 116 -5.04 6.24 -13.92
CA LEU A 116 -5.92 5.06 -13.87
C LEU A 116 -7.08 5.27 -12.89
N GLY A 117 -6.81 5.79 -11.70
CA GLY A 117 -7.85 6.16 -10.73
C GLY A 117 -8.87 7.14 -11.33
N MET A 118 -8.40 8.22 -11.95
CA MET A 118 -9.28 9.20 -12.60
C MET A 118 -10.15 8.58 -13.71
N ALA A 119 -9.56 7.73 -14.56
CA ALA A 119 -10.29 7.03 -15.62
C ALA A 119 -11.35 6.05 -15.09
N LEU A 120 -11.10 5.46 -13.92
CA LEU A 120 -12.06 4.60 -13.22
C LEU A 120 -13.09 5.38 -12.38
N GLY A 121 -12.97 6.70 -12.27
CA GLY A 121 -13.80 7.51 -11.36
C GLY A 121 -13.50 7.24 -9.88
N ALA A 122 -12.29 6.77 -9.57
CA ALA A 122 -11.85 6.39 -8.23
C ALA A 122 -10.66 7.24 -7.78
N GLN A 123 -10.77 7.87 -6.61
CA GLN A 123 -9.65 8.60 -6.02
C GLN A 123 -8.66 7.63 -5.37
N LEU A 124 -7.37 7.92 -5.49
CA LEU A 124 -6.36 7.19 -4.72
C LEU A 124 -6.65 7.36 -3.22
N PRO A 125 -6.66 6.27 -2.44
CA PRO A 125 -6.82 6.36 -1.00
C PRO A 125 -5.73 7.27 -0.42
N PRO A 126 -6.06 8.13 0.56
CA PRO A 126 -5.07 8.92 1.25
C PRO A 126 -4.19 8.00 2.10
N LEU A 127 -2.95 8.41 2.38
CA LEU A 127 -2.06 7.67 3.27
C LEU A 127 -2.31 7.99 4.74
N PHE A 128 -3.01 9.10 5.00
CA PHE A 128 -3.40 9.57 6.31
C PHE A 128 -4.91 9.86 6.34
N GLU A 129 -5.55 9.55 7.46
CA GLU A 129 -6.93 9.89 7.76
C GLU A 129 -6.93 10.81 8.99
N GLY A 130 -6.88 12.12 8.74
CA GLY A 130 -6.56 13.09 9.78
C GLY A 130 -5.12 12.91 10.25
N GLU A 131 -4.93 12.60 11.53
CA GLU A 131 -3.61 12.41 12.13
C GLU A 131 -3.13 10.96 12.16
N ALA A 132 -3.99 10.00 11.80
CA ALA A 132 -3.66 8.58 11.77
C ALA A 132 -3.20 8.16 10.38
N LEU A 133 -2.36 7.12 10.31
CA LEU A 133 -2.19 6.39 9.04
C LEU A 133 -3.54 5.77 8.62
N ALA A 134 -3.82 5.85 7.33
CA ALA A 134 -5.01 5.25 6.74
C ALA A 134 -4.98 3.73 6.88
N ILE A 135 -6.14 3.10 6.78
CA ILE A 135 -6.22 1.64 6.72
C ILE A 135 -5.98 1.22 5.26
N PRO A 136 -5.04 0.30 4.99
CA PRO A 136 -4.81 -0.19 3.63
C PRO A 136 -6.06 -0.79 3.00
N MET A 137 -6.21 -0.64 1.68
CA MET A 137 -7.39 -1.13 0.97
C MET A 137 -7.48 -2.65 1.01
N LEU A 138 -6.33 -3.32 0.96
CA LEU A 138 -6.20 -4.77 1.10
C LEU A 138 -6.46 -5.25 2.53
N SER A 139 -6.72 -4.38 3.51
CA SER A 139 -7.11 -4.83 4.85
C SER A 139 -8.49 -5.48 4.88
N HIS A 140 -9.37 -5.14 3.93
CA HIS A 140 -10.72 -5.67 3.85
C HIS A 140 -10.82 -6.80 2.80
N PRO A 141 -11.70 -7.80 3.01
CA PRO A 141 -11.93 -8.83 2.00
C PRO A 141 -12.32 -8.19 0.66
N LEU A 142 -11.59 -8.56 -0.39
CA LEU A 142 -11.73 -7.92 -1.69
C LEU A 142 -12.90 -8.49 -2.47
N ARG A 143 -13.81 -7.61 -2.85
CA ARG A 143 -14.81 -7.90 -3.87
C ARG A 143 -14.20 -7.62 -5.23
N ARG A 144 -14.38 -8.54 -6.18
CA ARG A 144 -13.99 -8.27 -7.57
C ARG A 144 -14.88 -7.17 -8.14
N GLY A 145 -14.27 -6.16 -8.73
CA GLY A 145 -14.98 -5.10 -9.43
C GLY A 145 -15.66 -5.63 -10.70
N HIS A 146 -16.75 -4.99 -11.10
CA HIS A 146 -17.45 -5.27 -12.34
C HIS A 146 -16.55 -5.02 -13.56
N ARG A 147 -16.65 -5.91 -14.54
CA ARG A 147 -15.96 -5.81 -15.84
C ARG A 147 -17.01 -5.90 -16.97
N PRO A 148 -17.04 -4.94 -17.90
CA PRO A 148 -17.93 -5.00 -19.06
C PRO A 148 -17.77 -6.30 -19.84
N HIS A 149 -18.88 -6.96 -20.12
CA HIS A 149 -18.88 -8.25 -20.81
C HIS A 149 -18.26 -8.12 -22.21
N GLY A 150 -17.40 -9.07 -22.58
CA GLY A 150 -16.80 -9.14 -23.91
C GLY A 150 -15.65 -8.15 -24.14
N VAL A 151 -15.28 -7.33 -23.16
CA VAL A 151 -14.13 -6.43 -23.27
C VAL A 151 -12.88 -7.11 -22.70
N PRO A 152 -11.82 -7.34 -23.49
CA PRO A 152 -10.59 -7.96 -23.00
C PRO A 152 -9.93 -7.15 -21.89
N THR A 153 -9.47 -7.83 -20.85
CA THR A 153 -8.68 -7.27 -19.75
C THR A 153 -7.20 -7.62 -19.91
N THR A 154 -6.32 -6.94 -19.18
CA THR A 154 -4.88 -7.22 -19.25
C THR A 154 -4.57 -8.67 -18.85
N SER A 155 -3.66 -9.33 -19.58
CA SER A 155 -3.24 -10.69 -19.22
C SER A 155 -2.34 -10.73 -18.00
N ARG A 156 -1.66 -9.62 -17.70
CA ARG A 156 -0.68 -9.51 -16.63
C ARG A 156 -0.53 -8.06 -16.19
N LEU A 157 -0.32 -7.86 -14.89
CA LEU A 157 0.14 -6.60 -14.33
C LEU A 157 1.57 -6.78 -13.81
N ARG A 158 2.46 -5.88 -14.21
CA ARG A 158 3.80 -5.74 -13.64
C ARG A 158 3.92 -4.33 -13.10
N ALA A 159 4.79 -4.13 -12.11
CA ALA A 159 5.16 -2.79 -11.66
C ALA A 159 6.68 -2.61 -11.70
N SER A 160 7.13 -1.36 -11.83
CA SER A 160 8.42 -0.93 -11.32
C SER A 160 8.13 -0.11 -10.06
N LEU A 161 8.51 -0.64 -8.90
CA LEU A 161 8.14 -0.07 -7.61
C LEU A 161 8.77 1.32 -7.39
N PRO A 162 8.14 2.20 -6.60
CA PRO A 162 8.69 3.52 -6.28
C PRO A 162 10.15 3.50 -5.83
N SER A 163 10.54 2.54 -4.99
CA SER A 163 11.92 2.34 -4.55
C SER A 163 12.85 2.06 -5.73
N ALA A 164 12.44 1.20 -6.66
CA ALA A 164 13.21 0.86 -7.84
C ALA A 164 13.42 2.08 -8.75
N VAL A 165 12.36 2.87 -8.97
CA VAL A 165 12.40 4.11 -9.76
C VAL A 165 13.30 5.16 -9.11
N ARG A 166 13.31 5.23 -7.78
CA ARG A 166 14.12 6.17 -6.99
C ARG A 166 15.51 5.65 -6.63
N GLY A 167 15.92 4.46 -7.07
CA GLY A 167 17.22 3.91 -6.72
C GLY A 167 17.39 3.57 -5.22
N ILE A 168 16.30 3.40 -4.49
CA ILE A 168 16.31 2.91 -3.10
C ILE A 168 16.49 1.39 -3.16
N ASP A 169 17.33 0.85 -2.27
CA ASP A 169 17.50 -0.60 -2.14
C ASP A 169 16.26 -1.22 -1.50
N ALA A 170 15.77 -2.30 -2.10
CA ALA A 170 14.54 -2.96 -1.69
C ALA A 170 14.54 -4.42 -2.16
N PRO A 171 13.94 -5.34 -1.38
CA PRO A 171 13.96 -6.77 -1.68
C PRO A 171 13.14 -7.13 -2.94
N VAL A 172 12.19 -6.28 -3.31
CA VAL A 172 11.37 -6.41 -4.51
C VAL A 172 11.48 -5.10 -5.28
N ARG A 173 11.66 -5.18 -6.59
CA ARG A 173 11.84 -4.01 -7.46
C ARG A 173 10.84 -3.99 -8.61
N GLU A 174 10.64 -5.14 -9.27
CA GLU A 174 9.76 -5.24 -10.43
C GLU A 174 8.79 -6.43 -10.34
N PRO A 175 7.79 -6.39 -9.44
CA PRO A 175 6.91 -7.52 -9.24
C PRO A 175 5.92 -7.69 -10.38
N VAL A 176 5.54 -8.95 -10.61
CA VAL A 176 4.30 -9.31 -11.29
C VAL A 176 3.20 -9.44 -10.23
N VAL A 177 2.07 -8.78 -10.43
CA VAL A 177 0.93 -8.82 -9.52
C VAL A 177 -0.04 -9.89 -10.02
N GLY A 178 -0.18 -10.96 -9.26
CA GLY A 178 -1.14 -12.04 -9.47
C GLY A 178 -2.49 -11.77 -8.81
N ASP A 179 -3.46 -12.65 -9.07
CA ASP A 179 -4.80 -12.52 -8.52
C ASP A 179 -4.90 -13.19 -7.14
N ILE A 180 -5.49 -12.47 -6.20
CA ILE A 180 -6.05 -12.97 -4.95
C ILE A 180 -7.47 -13.43 -5.24
N GLU A 181 -7.83 -14.63 -4.75
CA GLU A 181 -9.19 -15.16 -4.84
C GLU A 181 -10.20 -14.17 -4.23
N PRO A 182 -11.12 -13.61 -5.04
CA PRO A 182 -12.08 -12.63 -4.54
C PRO A 182 -13.15 -13.30 -3.69
N VAL A 183 -13.72 -12.55 -2.76
CA VAL A 183 -14.90 -13.03 -2.04
C VAL A 183 -16.16 -12.98 -2.92
N PRO A 184 -17.13 -13.90 -2.75
CA PRO A 184 -18.39 -13.87 -3.49
C PRO A 184 -19.12 -12.52 -3.36
N GLN A 185 -19.63 -11.98 -4.48
CA GLN A 185 -20.30 -10.67 -4.53
C GLN A 185 -21.64 -10.64 -3.77
N SER A 186 -22.30 -11.79 -3.59
CA SER A 186 -23.60 -11.94 -2.95
C SER A 186 -23.46 -12.62 -1.59
N VAL A 187 -23.50 -11.83 -0.53
CA VAL A 187 -23.67 -12.32 0.84
C VAL A 187 -25.00 -11.73 1.31
N PRO A 188 -26.07 -12.54 1.38
CA PRO A 188 -27.36 -12.09 1.88
C PRO A 188 -27.21 -11.43 3.25
N ALA A 189 -28.01 -10.40 3.53
CA ALA A 189 -28.08 -9.82 4.87
C ALA A 189 -28.41 -10.94 5.89
N GLY A 190 -27.52 -11.20 6.85
CA GLY A 190 -27.65 -12.27 7.85
C GLY A 190 -26.94 -13.58 7.53
N ALA A 191 -26.22 -13.68 6.40
CA ALA A 191 -25.38 -14.85 6.11
C ALA A 191 -24.09 -14.87 6.95
N ALA A 192 -23.53 -16.07 7.10
CA ALA A 192 -22.25 -16.31 7.78
C ALA A 192 -21.12 -15.40 7.23
N PRO A 193 -20.11 -15.06 8.05
CA PRO A 193 -19.02 -14.20 7.64
C PRO A 193 -18.37 -14.73 6.36
N VAL A 194 -18.11 -13.81 5.45
CA VAL A 194 -17.53 -14.08 4.14
C VAL A 194 -16.14 -14.67 4.34
N LEU A 195 -15.97 -15.94 3.99
CA LEU A 195 -14.70 -16.62 4.16
C LEU A 195 -13.70 -16.10 3.11
N PRO A 196 -12.44 -15.87 3.50
CA PRO A 196 -11.36 -15.63 2.56
C PRO A 196 -11.23 -16.77 1.54
N GLY A 197 -10.60 -16.50 0.39
CA GLY A 197 -10.24 -17.53 -0.57
C GLY A 197 -9.36 -18.63 0.04
N ARG A 198 -9.30 -19.80 -0.58
CA ARG A 198 -8.61 -20.99 -0.02
C ARG A 198 -7.14 -20.70 0.29
N ARG A 199 -6.46 -19.97 -0.60
CA ARG A 199 -5.06 -19.56 -0.42
C ARG A 199 -4.88 -18.61 0.77
N GLU A 200 -5.81 -17.66 0.96
CA GLU A 200 -5.75 -16.75 2.10
C GLU A 200 -5.99 -17.48 3.43
N VAL A 201 -6.95 -18.43 3.45
CA VAL A 201 -7.16 -19.30 4.62
C VAL A 201 -5.90 -20.11 4.95
N ALA A 202 -5.26 -20.71 3.95
CA ALA A 202 -4.02 -21.46 4.13
C ALA A 202 -2.87 -20.56 4.62
N ALA A 203 -2.74 -19.35 4.07
CA ALA A 203 -1.73 -18.38 4.50
C ALA A 203 -1.94 -17.90 5.94
N TRP A 204 -3.18 -17.70 6.37
CA TRP A 204 -3.49 -17.40 7.78
C TRP A 204 -3.09 -18.54 8.71
N ALA A 205 -3.36 -19.79 8.32
CA ALA A 205 -2.98 -20.97 9.09
C ALA A 205 -1.46 -21.15 9.21
N GLU A 206 -0.72 -20.83 8.14
CA GLU A 206 0.75 -20.88 8.11
C GLU A 206 1.38 -19.76 8.95
N TRP A 207 1.02 -18.51 8.65
CA TRP A 207 1.77 -17.35 9.14
C TRP A 207 1.27 -16.81 10.46
N ALA A 208 -0.04 -16.92 10.74
CA ALA A 208 -0.62 -16.39 11.96
C ALA A 208 -1.67 -17.33 12.58
N PRO A 209 -1.33 -18.61 12.86
CA PRO A 209 -2.27 -19.57 13.45
C PRO A 209 -2.86 -19.03 14.76
N PRO A 210 -4.18 -19.14 15.02
CA PRO A 210 -4.85 -18.51 16.16
C PRO A 210 -4.27 -18.90 17.52
N ASP A 211 -3.88 -20.17 17.68
CA ASP A 211 -3.48 -20.76 18.97
C ASP A 211 -1.96 -20.97 19.09
N ALA A 212 -1.17 -20.43 18.17
CA ALA A 212 0.29 -20.58 18.18
C ALA A 212 0.99 -19.35 18.79
N PRO A 213 2.08 -19.55 19.55
CA PRO A 213 2.92 -18.44 19.97
C PRO A 213 3.48 -17.71 18.75
N ARG A 214 3.46 -16.38 18.80
CA ARG A 214 4.00 -15.56 17.71
C ARG A 214 5.52 -15.65 17.69
N PRO A 215 6.15 -15.65 16.49
CA PRO A 215 7.60 -15.55 16.41
C PRO A 215 8.09 -14.27 17.08
N ALA A 216 9.27 -14.31 17.69
CA ALA A 216 9.87 -13.14 18.30
C ALA A 216 9.99 -11.98 17.30
N GLY A 217 9.53 -10.78 17.71
CA GLY A 217 9.53 -9.59 16.85
C GLY A 217 8.42 -9.55 15.79
N ARG A 218 7.42 -10.44 15.88
CA ARG A 218 6.25 -10.49 14.98
C ARG A 218 4.93 -10.48 15.76
N ASP A 219 4.90 -9.73 16.85
CA ASP A 219 3.72 -9.62 17.73
C ASP A 219 2.50 -9.06 17.01
N HIS A 220 2.71 -8.31 15.92
CA HIS A 220 1.67 -7.70 15.09
C HIS A 220 1.11 -8.65 14.02
N TRP A 221 1.57 -9.90 13.92
CA TRP A 221 1.01 -10.90 13.00
C TRP A 221 -0.32 -11.41 13.52
N ARG A 222 -1.37 -10.60 13.45
CA ARG A 222 -2.66 -10.90 14.09
C ARG A 222 -3.84 -10.58 13.19
N HIS A 223 -4.89 -11.37 13.32
CA HIS A 223 -6.11 -11.21 12.55
C HIS A 223 -6.86 -9.93 12.92
N GLU A 224 -6.61 -9.35 14.09
CA GLU A 224 -7.23 -8.10 14.54
C GLU A 224 -6.56 -6.85 13.94
N LEU A 225 -5.37 -6.99 13.33
CA LEU A 225 -4.58 -5.88 12.83
C LEU A 225 -4.80 -5.69 11.31
N PRO A 226 -5.46 -4.61 10.88
CA PRO A 226 -5.77 -4.37 9.46
C PRO A 226 -4.53 -4.34 8.58
N ALA A 227 -3.44 -3.72 9.05
CA ALA A 227 -2.21 -3.64 8.29
C ALA A 227 -1.65 -5.03 7.97
N PHE A 228 -1.72 -5.98 8.92
CA PHE A 228 -1.24 -7.34 8.67
C PHE A 228 -2.13 -8.11 7.66
N HIS A 229 -3.44 -7.87 7.64
CA HIS A 229 -4.31 -8.40 6.56
C HIS A 229 -3.82 -7.96 5.18
N ALA A 230 -3.49 -6.68 5.04
CA ALA A 230 -3.00 -6.13 3.78
C ALA A 230 -1.62 -6.68 3.41
N VAL A 231 -0.71 -6.81 4.39
CA VAL A 231 0.60 -7.44 4.21
C VAL A 231 0.45 -8.87 3.71
N LEU A 232 -0.41 -9.67 4.36
CA LEU A 232 -0.64 -11.07 3.98
C LEU A 232 -1.24 -11.18 2.57
N ARG A 233 -2.29 -10.42 2.27
CA ARG A 233 -2.93 -10.41 0.95
C ARG A 233 -1.98 -9.96 -0.14
N LEU A 234 -1.19 -8.91 0.11
CA LEU A 234 -0.20 -8.47 -0.85
C LEU A 234 0.88 -9.52 -1.07
N SER A 235 1.31 -10.24 -0.03
CA SER A 235 2.27 -11.34 -0.19
C SER A 235 1.74 -12.45 -1.10
N LEU A 236 0.44 -12.76 -1.04
CA LEU A 236 -0.22 -13.72 -1.94
C LEU A 236 -0.31 -13.22 -3.38
N ALA A 237 -0.53 -11.92 -3.58
CA ALA A 237 -0.53 -11.30 -4.90
C ALA A 237 0.86 -11.31 -5.54
N LEU A 238 1.93 -11.21 -4.74
CA LEU A 238 3.31 -11.23 -5.23
C LEU A 238 3.85 -12.64 -5.48
N ASP A 239 3.20 -13.66 -4.94
CA ASP A 239 3.53 -15.07 -5.11
C ASP A 239 2.29 -15.84 -5.59
N PRO A 240 1.90 -15.73 -6.89
CA PRO A 240 0.64 -16.26 -7.40
C PRO A 240 0.50 -17.79 -7.26
N ASP A 241 1.62 -18.50 -7.18
CA ASP A 241 1.66 -19.97 -7.16
C ASP A 241 1.87 -20.55 -5.74
N GLY A 242 2.23 -19.71 -4.75
CA GLY A 242 2.49 -20.13 -3.38
C GLY A 242 1.57 -19.50 -2.33
N LEU A 243 2.07 -19.42 -1.10
CA LEU A 243 1.36 -18.86 0.07
C LEU A 243 1.85 -17.46 0.46
N GLY A 244 2.79 -16.89 -0.31
CA GLY A 244 3.40 -15.59 -0.02
C GLY A 244 4.30 -15.62 1.22
N ASP A 245 5.22 -14.67 1.30
CA ASP A 245 6.02 -14.40 2.51
C ASP A 245 5.69 -13.00 3.04
N PRO A 246 4.93 -12.87 4.14
CA PRO A 246 4.65 -11.57 4.77
C PRO A 246 5.91 -10.80 5.12
N ALA A 247 7.00 -11.48 5.49
CA ALA A 247 8.26 -10.83 5.84
C ALA A 247 8.91 -10.14 4.63
N LEU A 248 8.63 -10.58 3.40
CA LEU A 248 9.06 -9.90 2.18
C LEU A 248 8.43 -8.51 2.07
N VAL A 249 7.11 -8.43 2.29
CA VAL A 249 6.32 -7.19 2.23
C VAL A 249 6.69 -6.26 3.39
N GLU A 250 6.91 -6.80 4.59
CA GLU A 250 7.37 -6.05 5.76
C GLU A 250 8.69 -5.30 5.54
N ARG A 251 9.62 -5.92 4.79
CA ARG A 251 10.93 -5.33 4.46
C ARG A 251 10.85 -4.31 3.32
N MET A 252 9.71 -4.19 2.64
CA MET A 252 9.56 -3.18 1.59
C MET A 252 9.53 -1.78 2.20
N PRO A 253 10.04 -0.76 1.49
CA PRO A 253 9.73 0.62 1.76
C PRO A 253 8.21 0.84 1.79
N ALA A 254 7.71 1.60 2.76
CA ALA A 254 6.28 1.85 2.93
C ALA A 254 5.61 2.43 1.67
N ILE A 255 6.35 3.23 0.89
CA ILE A 255 5.88 3.78 -0.38
C ILE A 255 5.56 2.69 -1.42
N ASP A 256 6.30 1.58 -1.42
CA ASP A 256 6.08 0.45 -2.32
C ASP A 256 4.85 -0.33 -1.91
N PHE A 257 4.71 -0.58 -0.61
CA PHE A 257 3.52 -1.20 -0.02
C PHE A 257 2.26 -0.42 -0.37
N TRP A 258 2.25 0.88 -0.12
CA TRP A 258 1.10 1.74 -0.43
C TRP A 258 0.82 1.92 -1.93
N PHE A 259 1.87 1.86 -2.76
CA PHE A 259 1.72 1.83 -4.21
C PHE A 259 1.04 0.55 -4.66
N LEU A 260 1.50 -0.61 -4.19
CA LEU A 260 0.96 -1.90 -4.55
C LEU A 260 -0.47 -2.11 -4.02
N ASP A 261 -0.76 -1.68 -2.80
CA ASP A 261 -2.10 -1.68 -2.22
C ASP A 261 -3.09 -0.91 -3.10
N ALA A 262 -2.73 0.32 -3.49
CA ALA A 262 -3.55 1.16 -4.36
C ALA A 262 -3.67 0.60 -5.79
N LEU A 263 -2.57 0.13 -6.38
CA LEU A 263 -2.56 -0.49 -7.72
C LEU A 263 -3.47 -1.72 -7.74
N TYR A 264 -3.34 -2.59 -6.75
CA TYR A 264 -4.15 -3.80 -6.66
C TYR A 264 -5.63 -3.44 -6.54
N TRP A 265 -5.97 -2.55 -5.60
CA TRP A 265 -7.36 -2.11 -5.40
C TRP A 265 -7.97 -1.52 -6.69
N LEU A 266 -7.28 -0.58 -7.35
CA LEU A 266 -7.76 0.02 -8.60
C LEU A 266 -7.98 -1.02 -9.71
N THR A 267 -7.05 -1.97 -9.86
CA THR A 267 -7.07 -2.91 -10.98
C THR A 267 -7.96 -4.12 -10.74
N HIS A 268 -8.29 -4.48 -9.50
CA HIS A 268 -9.05 -5.70 -9.19
C HIS A 268 -10.41 -5.42 -8.53
N ALA A 269 -10.53 -4.36 -7.75
CA ALA A 269 -11.71 -4.13 -6.90
C ALA A 269 -12.62 -2.98 -7.37
N VAL A 270 -12.09 -2.02 -8.12
CA VAL A 270 -12.90 -0.90 -8.64
C VAL A 270 -13.68 -1.33 -9.88
N ASP A 271 -14.94 -0.91 -9.98
CA ASP A 271 -15.81 -1.18 -11.12
C ASP A 271 -15.39 -0.39 -12.36
N VAL A 272 -15.47 -1.01 -13.54
CA VAL A 272 -15.34 -0.29 -14.81
C VAL A 272 -16.74 0.08 -15.30
N ASN A 273 -17.16 1.30 -15.00
CA ASN A 273 -18.48 1.82 -15.40
C ASN A 273 -18.51 2.32 -16.84
N ASP A 274 -17.43 2.97 -17.30
CA ASP A 274 -17.25 3.39 -18.68
C ASP A 274 -15.90 2.87 -19.21
N PRO A 275 -15.90 1.87 -20.12
CA PRO A 275 -14.67 1.32 -20.67
C PRO A 275 -14.00 2.23 -21.70
N ALA A 276 -14.72 3.19 -22.30
CA ALA A 276 -14.20 4.01 -23.40
C ALA A 276 -12.96 4.85 -23.03
N PRO A 277 -12.94 5.63 -21.91
CA PRO A 277 -11.76 6.40 -21.51
C PRO A 277 -10.61 5.53 -20.99
N LEU A 278 -10.89 4.26 -20.68
CA LEU A 278 -9.95 3.33 -20.07
C LEU A 278 -9.27 2.40 -21.11
N ALA A 279 -9.87 2.25 -22.29
CA ALA A 279 -9.39 1.32 -23.31
C ALA A 279 -8.04 1.75 -23.90
N ILE A 280 -7.08 0.81 -23.89
CA ILE A 280 -5.75 1.00 -24.45
C ILE A 280 -5.62 0.15 -25.71
N ARG A 281 -5.02 0.70 -26.77
CA ARG A 281 -4.69 -0.05 -27.99
C ARG A 281 -3.25 -0.57 -27.93
N CYS A 282 -3.08 -1.85 -28.18
CA CYS A 282 -1.77 -2.48 -28.30
C CYS A 282 -0.98 -1.90 -29.47
N GLY A 283 0.23 -1.41 -29.20
CA GLY A 283 1.13 -0.87 -30.22
C GLY A 283 1.65 -1.90 -31.23
N LEU A 284 1.49 -3.21 -30.96
CA LEU A 284 1.97 -4.28 -31.85
C LEU A 284 0.84 -4.94 -32.66
N CYS A 285 -0.22 -5.42 -32.01
CA CYS A 285 -1.31 -6.13 -32.69
C CYS A 285 -2.59 -5.31 -32.88
N GLY A 286 -2.62 -4.04 -32.42
CA GLY A 286 -3.77 -3.15 -32.55
C GLY A 286 -4.97 -3.48 -31.66
N ALA A 287 -4.97 -4.62 -30.96
CA ALA A 287 -6.06 -5.04 -30.09
C ALA A 287 -6.30 -4.04 -28.95
N ALA A 288 -7.57 -3.72 -28.70
CA ALA A 288 -7.99 -2.91 -27.58
C ALA A 288 -8.22 -3.77 -26.32
N PHE A 289 -7.83 -3.28 -25.15
CA PHE A 289 -8.04 -3.96 -23.87
C PHE A 289 -8.08 -2.95 -22.71
N LEU A 290 -8.59 -3.38 -21.56
CA LEU A 290 -8.60 -2.60 -20.33
C LEU A 290 -7.40 -2.97 -19.43
N PRO A 291 -6.71 -2.00 -18.81
CA PRO A 291 -5.60 -2.22 -17.89
C PRO A 291 -6.04 -2.67 -16.48
N VAL A 292 -7.09 -3.47 -16.37
CA VAL A 292 -7.64 -4.01 -15.10
C VAL A 292 -7.70 -5.55 -15.17
N ARG A 293 -7.88 -6.23 -14.03
CA ARG A 293 -7.98 -7.69 -13.89
C ARG A 293 -9.37 -8.12 -13.44
#